data_AF-A0A2P2BQL7-F1
#
_entry.id   AF-A0A2P2BQL7-F1
#
_cell.length_a   1.000
_cell.length_b   1.000
_cell.length_c   1.000
_cell.angle_alpha   90.00
_cell.angle_beta   90.00
_cell.angle_gamma   90.00
#
_symmetry.space_group_name_H-M   'P 1'
#
loop_
_entity.id
_entity.type
_entity.pdbx_description
1 polymer ?
#
loop_
_entity_poly.entity_id
_entity_poly.type
_entity_poly.pdbx_seq_one_letter_code
_entity_poly.pdbx_strand_id
1 'polypeptide(L)'
;MYLPSKITKILSNMNRSYIIYYSKGKITSVVVDNKNITISASTKGYLIDIKGSKVILNDLKSIKPLLMKFSTSQVDKSKSFKISENLVELFAENEKTFAVEYLNGNVISIIMDKPSVKIEKTATGYFLEINYKEIAVDSLTDVKRFLSKMNIINENQKESNKNQEEDLYKQLKLDI
;
A
#
# COMPACT_ATOMS: atom_id res chain seq x y z
N MET A 1 -12.85 -0.77 14.55
CA MET A 1 -11.67 0.00 15.00
C MET A 1 -10.53 -0.23 14.01
N TYR A 2 -9.58 0.69 13.92
CA TYR A 2 -8.46 0.62 12.96
C TYR A 2 -7.13 0.75 13.68
N LEU A 3 -6.08 0.19 13.11
CA LEU A 3 -4.73 0.39 13.60
C LEU A 3 -4.26 1.81 13.24
N PRO A 4 -3.53 2.50 14.14
CA PRO A 4 -2.97 3.80 13.84
C PRO A 4 -1.87 3.67 12.78
N SER A 5 -1.75 4.66 11.89
CA SER A 5 -0.70 4.70 10.86
C SER A 5 0.72 4.59 11.43
N LYS A 6 0.94 5.00 12.69
CA LYS A 6 2.22 4.83 13.40
C LYS A 6 2.71 3.37 13.47
N ILE A 7 1.84 2.37 13.26
CA ILE A 7 2.23 0.95 13.17
C ILE A 7 3.26 0.73 12.04
N THR A 8 3.15 1.45 10.92
CA THR A 8 4.07 1.30 9.77
C THR A 8 5.50 1.64 10.15
N LYS A 9 5.70 2.70 10.94
CA LYS A 9 7.02 3.12 11.46
C LYS A 9 7.63 2.11 12.43
N ILE A 10 6.79 1.37 13.16
CA ILE A 10 7.28 0.32 14.06
C ILE A 10 7.76 -0.88 13.24
N LEU A 11 6.98 -1.26 12.23
CA LEU A 11 7.25 -2.41 11.36
C LEU A 11 8.40 -2.15 10.38
N SER A 12 8.58 -0.92 9.91
CA SER A 12 9.68 -0.56 8.99
C SER A 12 11.06 -0.75 9.61
N ASN A 13 11.14 -0.76 10.94
CA ASN A 13 12.36 -1.05 11.69
C ASN A 13 12.61 -2.56 11.86
N MET A 14 11.76 -3.41 11.27
CA MET A 14 11.93 -4.86 11.27
C MET A 14 12.49 -5.30 9.93
N ASN A 15 13.57 -6.08 9.99
CA ASN A 15 14.19 -6.66 8.79
C ASN A 15 13.41 -7.92 8.35
N ARG A 16 12.12 -7.76 8.02
CA ARG A 16 11.18 -8.85 7.69
C ARG A 16 10.15 -8.44 6.64
N SER A 17 9.53 -9.43 6.01
CA SER A 17 8.31 -9.24 5.25
C SER A 17 7.09 -9.10 6.16
N TYR A 18 6.20 -8.18 5.80
CA TYR A 18 4.88 -8.03 6.42
C TYR A 18 3.87 -7.48 5.41
N ILE A 19 2.60 -7.84 5.59
CA ILE A 19 1.48 -7.38 4.78
C ILE A 19 0.60 -6.48 5.64
N ILE A 20 0.29 -5.29 5.14
CA ILE A 20 -0.67 -4.37 5.76
C ILE A 20 -1.96 -4.39 4.96
N TYR A 21 -3.07 -4.68 5.62
CA TYR A 21 -4.39 -4.63 5.02
C TYR A 21 -5.06 -3.29 5.29
N TYR A 22 -5.62 -2.71 4.24
CA TYR A 22 -6.33 -1.44 4.24
C TYR A 22 -7.79 -1.67 3.85
N SER A 23 -8.68 -0.91 4.48
CA SER A 23 -10.08 -0.77 4.07
C SER A 23 -10.47 0.68 4.24
N LYS A 24 -11.02 1.30 3.19
CA LYS A 24 -11.42 2.71 3.20
C LYS A 24 -10.28 3.64 3.66
N GLY A 25 -9.08 3.40 3.13
CA GLY A 25 -7.86 4.15 3.48
C GLY A 25 -7.30 3.92 4.88
N LYS A 26 -7.90 3.05 5.70
CA LYS A 26 -7.49 2.80 7.09
C LYS A 26 -6.92 1.40 7.26
N ILE A 27 -5.91 1.27 8.12
CA ILE A 27 -5.26 -0.02 8.39
C ILE A 27 -6.18 -0.89 9.25
N THR A 28 -6.59 -2.04 8.71
CA THR A 28 -7.45 -3.00 9.42
C THR A 28 -6.63 -4.01 10.20
N SER A 29 -5.57 -4.53 9.59
CA SER A 29 -4.71 -5.53 10.19
C SER A 29 -3.32 -5.54 9.56
N VAL A 30 -2.39 -6.15 10.26
CA VAL A 30 -1.03 -6.43 9.79
C VAL A 30 -0.77 -7.91 9.99
N VAL A 31 -0.15 -8.52 8.99
CA VAL A 31 0.35 -9.90 9.05
C VAL A 31 1.86 -9.89 8.90
N VAL A 32 2.56 -10.58 9.80
CA VAL A 32 4.02 -10.69 9.83
C VAL A 32 4.40 -12.17 9.78
N ASP A 33 5.56 -12.48 9.20
CA ASP A 33 6.17 -13.82 9.24
C ASP A 33 5.26 -14.90 8.62
N ASN A 34 4.84 -14.70 7.37
CA ASN A 34 4.00 -15.66 6.63
C ASN A 34 2.76 -16.13 7.38
N LYS A 35 2.03 -15.21 8.02
CA LYS A 35 0.79 -15.47 8.79
C LYS A 35 1.00 -16.08 10.18
N ASN A 36 2.23 -16.19 10.66
CA ASN A 36 2.50 -16.62 12.04
C ASN A 36 2.07 -15.57 13.07
N ILE A 37 2.09 -14.29 12.70
CA ILE A 37 1.68 -13.19 13.58
C ILE A 37 0.67 -12.30 12.88
N THR A 38 -0.48 -12.08 13.52
CA THR A 38 -1.52 -11.15 13.05
C THR A 38 -1.78 -10.09 14.10
N ILE A 39 -1.79 -8.82 13.70
CA ILE A 39 -2.06 -7.66 14.55
C ILE A 39 -3.33 -7.00 14.04
N SER A 40 -4.30 -6.78 14.91
CA SER A 40 -5.55 -6.09 14.57
C SER A 40 -6.01 -5.19 15.71
N ALA A 41 -6.88 -4.23 15.41
CA ALA A 41 -7.46 -3.35 16.41
C ALA A 41 -8.72 -3.99 17.02
N SER A 42 -8.83 -3.95 18.35
CA SER A 42 -9.99 -4.44 19.12
C SER A 42 -10.49 -3.39 20.10
N THR A 43 -11.69 -3.58 20.64
CA THR A 43 -12.26 -2.69 21.68
C THR A 43 -11.45 -2.63 22.97
N LYS A 44 -10.59 -3.63 23.20
CA LYS A 44 -9.74 -3.75 24.40
C LYS A 44 -8.30 -3.30 24.16
N GLY A 45 -7.96 -2.85 22.95
CA GLY A 45 -6.58 -2.51 22.56
C GLY A 45 -6.15 -3.21 21.28
N TYR A 46 -4.85 -3.42 21.11
CA TYR A 46 -4.24 -4.12 19.97
C TYR A 46 -4.24 -5.62 20.24
N LEU A 47 -5.00 -6.37 19.44
CA LEU A 47 -5.04 -7.82 19.48
C LEU A 47 -3.90 -8.37 18.62
N ILE A 48 -3.07 -9.22 19.21
CA ILE A 48 -1.93 -9.86 18.57
C ILE A 48 -2.13 -11.35 18.68
N ASP A 49 -2.33 -12.01 17.55
CA ASP A 49 -2.40 -13.46 17.42
C ASP A 49 -1.03 -13.97 16.99
N ILE A 50 -0.41 -14.82 17.80
CA ILE A 50 0.89 -15.44 17.55
C ILE A 50 0.67 -16.95 17.52
N LYS A 51 0.66 -17.53 16.32
CA LYS A 51 0.44 -18.98 16.10
C LYS A 51 -0.79 -19.52 16.84
N GLY A 52 -1.89 -18.75 16.88
CA GLY A 52 -3.15 -19.10 17.56
C GLY A 52 -3.25 -18.61 19.01
N SER A 53 -2.15 -18.13 19.61
CA SER A 53 -2.14 -17.55 20.96
C SER A 53 -2.43 -16.05 20.91
N LYS A 54 -3.45 -15.61 21.65
CA LYS A 54 -3.92 -14.22 21.61
C LYS A 54 -3.40 -13.42 22.80
N VAL A 55 -2.80 -12.28 22.52
CA VAL A 55 -2.34 -11.28 23.49
C VAL A 55 -3.00 -9.94 23.17
N ILE A 56 -3.42 -9.20 24.18
CA ILE A 56 -3.94 -7.84 24.03
C ILE A 56 -2.94 -6.87 24.64
N LEU A 57 -2.53 -5.88 23.86
CA LEU A 57 -1.69 -4.78 24.32
C LEU A 57 -2.47 -3.47 24.25
N ASN A 58 -2.39 -2.67 25.31
CA ASN A 58 -3.08 -1.37 25.37
C ASN A 58 -2.23 -0.24 24.76
N ASP A 59 -0.96 -0.51 24.49
CA ASP A 59 -0.02 0.46 23.97
C ASP A 59 0.72 -0.06 22.73
N LEU A 60 0.99 0.85 21.79
CA LEU A 60 1.64 0.51 20.52
C LEU A 60 3.15 0.24 20.72
N LYS A 61 3.75 0.79 21.78
CA LYS A 61 5.20 0.70 22.02
C LYS A 61 5.62 -0.72 22.37
N SER A 62 4.77 -1.46 23.09
CA SER A 62 4.96 -2.85 23.49
C SER A 62 4.87 -3.85 22.32
N ILE A 63 4.33 -3.44 21.17
CA ILE A 63 4.26 -4.29 19.96
C ILE A 63 5.68 -4.60 19.46
N LYS A 64 6.56 -3.59 19.37
CA LYS A 64 7.94 -3.77 18.88
C LYS A 64 8.73 -4.83 19.66
N PRO A 65 8.88 -4.73 21.00
CA PRO A 65 9.64 -5.72 21.76
C PRO A 65 9.00 -7.11 21.71
N LEU A 66 7.68 -7.21 21.61
CA LEU A 66 6.99 -8.49 21.43
C LEU A 66 7.40 -9.13 20.10
N LEU A 67 7.27 -8.41 18.98
CA LEU A 67 7.63 -8.91 17.65
C LEU A 67 9.12 -9.28 17.55
N MET A 68 10.01 -8.53 18.20
CA MET A 68 11.44 -8.87 18.29
C MET A 68 11.70 -10.19 19.02
N LYS A 69 10.89 -10.56 20.04
CA LYS A 69 11.05 -11.84 20.76
C LYS A 69 10.64 -13.05 19.94
N PHE A 70 9.61 -12.93 19.11
CA PHE A 70 9.15 -14.02 18.23
C PHE A 70 9.94 -14.11 16.92
N SER A 71 10.93 -13.24 16.77
CA SER A 71 11.79 -13.22 15.60
C SER A 71 12.85 -14.32 15.69
N THR A 72 12.58 -15.50 15.16
CA THR A 72 13.62 -16.50 14.88
C THR A 72 14.40 -16.09 13.63
N SER A 73 15.73 -16.03 13.75
CA SER A 73 16.66 -15.43 12.81
C SER A 73 16.63 -16.05 11.41
N GLN A 74 15.84 -15.51 10.48
CA GLN A 74 16.17 -15.56 9.06
C GLN A 74 15.90 -14.20 8.43
N VAL A 75 16.94 -13.68 7.79
CA VAL A 75 16.94 -12.43 7.04
C VAL A 75 16.67 -12.81 5.60
N ASP A 76 15.48 -12.49 5.09
CA ASP A 76 15.23 -12.55 3.65
C ASP A 76 16.06 -11.45 2.98
N LYS A 77 17.25 -11.83 2.50
CA LYS A 77 18.14 -11.00 1.68
C LYS A 77 17.70 -10.97 0.22
N SER A 78 16.41 -11.06 -0.07
CA SER A 78 15.94 -10.96 -1.45
C SER A 78 16.08 -9.51 -1.92
N LYS A 79 16.72 -9.32 -3.09
CA LYS A 79 16.71 -8.04 -3.80
C LYS A 79 15.27 -7.78 -4.25
N SER A 80 14.56 -6.90 -3.56
CA SER A 80 13.25 -6.42 -3.99
C SER A 80 13.35 -5.00 -4.52
N PHE A 81 12.65 -4.71 -5.62
CA PHE A 81 12.52 -3.34 -6.09
C PHE A 81 11.39 -2.62 -5.35
N LYS A 82 11.63 -1.36 -4.99
CA LYS A 82 10.68 -0.55 -4.22
C LYS A 82 9.61 0.04 -5.13
N ILE A 83 8.34 -0.12 -4.75
CA ILE A 83 7.22 0.66 -5.26
C ILE A 83 7.17 2.02 -4.53
N SER A 84 6.82 3.08 -5.24
CA SER A 84 6.63 4.41 -4.66
C SER A 84 5.53 4.42 -3.60
N GLU A 85 5.78 5.03 -2.44
CA GLU A 85 4.79 5.23 -1.37
C GLU A 85 3.59 6.06 -1.84
N ASN A 86 3.80 6.97 -2.81
CA ASN A 86 2.72 7.75 -3.42
C ASN A 86 1.67 6.87 -4.11
N LEU A 87 2.04 5.67 -4.58
CA LEU A 87 1.07 4.74 -5.15
C LEU A 87 0.17 4.13 -4.07
N VAL A 88 0.72 3.85 -2.88
CA VAL A 88 -0.06 3.35 -1.74
C VAL A 88 -1.06 4.42 -1.28
N GLU A 89 -0.63 5.69 -1.24
CA GLU A 89 -1.50 6.82 -0.91
C GLU A 89 -2.67 6.95 -1.88
N LEU A 90 -2.42 6.83 -3.19
CA LEU A 90 -3.48 6.84 -4.21
C LEU A 90 -4.51 5.72 -3.99
N PHE A 91 -4.07 4.50 -3.65
CA PHE A 91 -5.00 3.42 -3.31
C PHE A 91 -5.80 3.72 -2.04
N ALA A 92 -5.17 4.32 -1.03
CA ALA A 92 -5.82 4.67 0.23
C ALA A 92 -6.91 5.75 0.05
N GLU A 93 -6.69 6.73 -0.83
CA GLU A 93 -7.65 7.80 -1.16
C GLU A 93 -8.91 7.28 -1.88
N ASN A 94 -8.81 6.16 -2.59
CA ASN A 94 -9.90 5.62 -3.41
C ASN A 94 -10.86 4.69 -2.65
N GLU A 95 -10.79 4.70 -1.31
CA GLU A 95 -11.61 3.94 -0.36
C GLU A 95 -11.70 2.42 -0.60
N LYS A 96 -10.84 1.85 -1.44
CA LYS A 96 -10.84 0.41 -1.73
C LYS A 96 -10.31 -0.40 -0.56
N THR A 97 -10.59 -1.70 -0.60
CA THR A 97 -9.92 -2.68 0.25
C THR A 97 -8.76 -3.26 -0.53
N PHE A 98 -7.55 -3.14 0.01
CA PHE A 98 -6.33 -3.61 -0.62
C PHE A 98 -5.32 -3.99 0.44
N ALA A 99 -4.27 -4.70 0.05
CA ALA A 99 -3.16 -5.09 0.88
C ALA A 99 -1.87 -4.56 0.27
N VAL A 100 -0.90 -4.26 1.12
CA VAL A 100 0.42 -3.80 0.72
C VAL A 100 1.45 -4.71 1.36
N GLU A 101 2.25 -5.37 0.54
CA GLU A 101 3.36 -6.19 1.00
C GLU A 101 4.62 -5.33 1.11
N TYR A 102 5.28 -5.45 2.26
CA TYR A 102 6.51 -4.76 2.57
C TYR A 102 7.63 -5.77 2.80
N LEU A 103 8.84 -5.44 2.37
CA LEU A 103 10.05 -6.13 2.74
C LEU A 103 11.08 -5.10 3.22
N ASN A 104 11.61 -5.30 4.44
CA ASN A 104 12.60 -4.40 5.04
C ASN A 104 12.14 -2.93 5.02
N GLY A 105 10.85 -2.69 5.31
CA GLY A 105 10.24 -1.37 5.30
C GLY A 105 9.89 -0.79 3.93
N ASN A 106 10.25 -1.46 2.83
CA ASN A 106 9.95 -1.00 1.47
C ASN A 106 8.72 -1.69 0.92
N VAL A 107 7.86 -0.94 0.21
CA VAL A 107 6.71 -1.52 -0.51
C VAL A 107 7.23 -2.36 -1.67
N ILE A 108 6.85 -3.63 -1.72
CA ILE A 108 7.24 -4.55 -2.80
C ILE A 108 6.05 -4.97 -3.66
N SER A 109 4.85 -5.02 -3.10
CA SER A 109 3.64 -5.32 -3.85
C SER A 109 2.42 -4.57 -3.31
N ILE A 110 1.48 -4.27 -4.20
CA ILE A 110 0.12 -3.82 -3.87
C ILE A 110 -0.85 -4.84 -4.45
N ILE A 111 -1.77 -5.33 -3.61
CA ILE A 111 -2.69 -6.43 -3.93
C ILE A 111 -4.12 -5.97 -3.64
N MET A 112 -5.05 -6.24 -4.54
CA MET A 112 -6.48 -5.98 -4.36
C MET A 112 -7.27 -7.17 -4.91
N ASP A 113 -8.31 -7.60 -4.20
CA ASP A 113 -9.06 -8.79 -4.59
C ASP A 113 -10.17 -8.49 -5.60
N LYS A 114 -10.74 -7.27 -5.58
CA LYS A 114 -11.90 -6.90 -6.39
C LYS A 114 -11.80 -5.45 -6.93
N PRO A 115 -11.50 -5.26 -8.23
CA PRO A 115 -11.03 -6.29 -9.18
C PRO A 115 -9.71 -6.93 -8.73
N SER A 116 -9.39 -8.13 -9.24
CA SER A 116 -8.13 -8.79 -8.88
C SER A 116 -6.98 -8.02 -9.51
N VAL A 117 -6.12 -7.44 -8.69
CA VAL A 117 -4.99 -6.61 -9.10
C VAL A 117 -3.81 -6.92 -8.21
N LYS A 118 -2.66 -7.22 -8.82
CA LYS A 118 -1.37 -7.29 -8.15
C LYS A 118 -0.39 -6.41 -8.92
N ILE A 119 0.36 -5.59 -8.20
CA ILE A 119 1.38 -4.71 -8.78
C ILE A 119 2.70 -5.01 -8.11
N GLU A 120 3.75 -5.22 -8.91
CA GLU A 120 5.12 -5.44 -8.44
C GLU A 120 6.08 -4.56 -9.23
N LYS A 121 7.13 -4.03 -8.57
CA LYS A 121 8.21 -3.34 -9.25
C LYS A 121 9.23 -4.36 -9.74
N THR A 122 9.66 -4.23 -11.00
CA THR A 122 10.75 -5.02 -11.58
C THR A 122 12.00 -4.16 -11.80
N ALA A 123 13.08 -4.74 -12.30
CA ALA A 123 14.29 -3.99 -12.66
C ALA A 123 14.02 -2.91 -13.73
N THR A 124 13.21 -3.25 -14.73
CA THR A 124 12.99 -2.43 -15.93
C THR A 124 11.70 -1.62 -15.90
N GLY A 125 10.75 -1.96 -15.02
CA GLY A 125 9.43 -1.35 -15.03
C GLY A 125 8.55 -1.88 -13.90
N TYR A 126 7.30 -2.19 -14.22
CA TYR A 126 6.31 -2.78 -13.33
C TYR A 126 5.67 -3.98 -13.99
N PHE A 127 5.33 -4.96 -13.17
CA PHE A 127 4.52 -6.10 -13.53
C PHE A 127 3.16 -5.97 -12.87
N LEU A 128 2.10 -6.14 -13.65
CA LEU A 128 0.73 -6.08 -13.19
C LEU A 128 0.04 -7.40 -13.53
N GLU A 129 -0.60 -8.01 -12.54
CA GLU A 129 -1.55 -9.10 -12.76
C GLU A 129 -2.95 -8.54 -12.52
N ILE A 130 -3.79 -8.53 -13.55
CA ILE A 130 -5.13 -7.96 -13.50
C ILE A 130 -6.13 -8.98 -14.00
N ASN A 131 -7.04 -9.41 -13.14
CA ASN A 131 -8.02 -10.47 -13.44
C ASN A 131 -7.34 -11.68 -14.11
N TYR A 132 -6.20 -12.11 -13.55
CA TYR A 132 -5.38 -13.23 -14.04
C TYR A 132 -4.72 -13.00 -15.41
N LYS A 133 -4.61 -11.76 -15.87
CA LYS A 133 -3.83 -11.37 -17.05
C LYS A 133 -2.58 -10.62 -16.65
N GLU A 134 -1.46 -11.04 -17.20
CA GLU A 134 -0.16 -10.44 -16.94
C GLU A 134 0.12 -9.30 -17.92
N ILE A 135 0.58 -8.16 -17.40
CA ILE A 135 0.88 -6.96 -18.16
C ILE A 135 2.19 -6.38 -17.63
N ALA A 136 3.18 -6.20 -18.50
CA ALA A 136 4.39 -5.44 -18.20
C ALA A 136 4.25 -4.00 -18.69
N VAL A 137 4.68 -3.04 -17.88
CA VAL A 137 4.73 -1.61 -18.23
C VAL A 137 6.02 -0.98 -17.76
N ASP A 138 6.53 0.01 -18.48
CA ASP A 138 7.86 0.54 -18.22
C ASP A 138 7.87 1.68 -17.19
N SER A 139 6.73 2.35 -16.98
CA SER A 139 6.65 3.55 -16.15
C SER A 139 5.52 3.52 -15.11
N LEU A 140 5.70 4.27 -14.01
CA LEU A 140 4.65 4.48 -13.02
C LEU A 140 3.45 5.24 -13.61
N THR A 141 3.70 6.11 -14.59
CA THR A 141 2.65 6.84 -15.31
C THR A 141 1.73 5.87 -16.06
N ASP A 142 2.31 4.84 -16.68
CA ASP A 142 1.53 3.80 -17.35
C ASP A 142 0.70 2.98 -16.37
N VAL A 143 1.29 2.60 -15.22
CA VAL A 143 0.55 1.95 -14.12
C VAL A 143 -0.67 2.77 -13.74
N LYS A 144 -0.50 4.06 -13.44
CA LYS A 144 -1.62 4.93 -13.05
C LYS A 144 -2.68 5.02 -14.14
N ARG A 145 -2.26 5.23 -15.40
CA ARG A 145 -3.15 5.29 -16.55
C ARG A 145 -3.98 4.01 -16.71
N PHE A 146 -3.38 2.83 -16.52
CA PHE A 146 -4.10 1.55 -16.55
C PHE A 146 -5.11 1.43 -15.40
N LEU A 147 -4.70 1.76 -14.18
CA LEU A 147 -5.57 1.70 -13.00
C LEU A 147 -6.76 2.67 -13.11
N SER A 148 -6.55 3.87 -13.64
CA SER A 148 -7.61 4.85 -13.89
C SER A 148 -8.62 4.37 -14.92
N LYS A 149 -8.17 3.77 -16.03
CA LYS A 149 -9.07 3.19 -17.05
C LYS A 149 -9.95 2.06 -16.51
N MET A 150 -9.55 1.43 -15.41
CA MET A 150 -10.29 0.36 -14.74
C MET A 150 -11.12 0.85 -13.54
N ASN A 151 -11.20 2.16 -13.30
CA ASN A 151 -11.88 2.75 -12.15
C ASN A 151 -11.36 2.20 -10.80
N ILE A 152 -10.07 1.84 -10.75
CA ILE A 152 -9.41 1.37 -9.52
C ILE A 152 -8.95 2.57 -8.70
N ILE A 153 -8.30 3.51 -9.38
CA ILE A 153 -7.94 4.81 -8.83
C ILE A 153 -8.65 5.89 -9.63
N ASN A 154 -9.11 6.91 -8.93
CA ASN A 154 -9.36 8.21 -9.49
C ASN A 154 -8.09 9.01 -9.25
N GLU A 155 -7.38 9.36 -10.31
CA GLU A 155 -6.58 10.57 -10.23
C GLU A 155 -7.62 11.67 -10.06
N ASN A 156 -7.74 12.22 -8.84
CA ASN A 156 -8.41 13.49 -8.69
C ASN A 156 -7.72 14.40 -9.71
N GLN A 157 -8.41 14.67 -10.82
CA GLN A 157 -8.19 15.93 -11.48
C GLN A 157 -8.42 16.92 -10.35
N LYS A 158 -7.34 17.49 -9.81
CA LYS A 158 -7.45 18.86 -9.36
C LYS A 158 -8.01 19.52 -10.60
N GLU A 159 -9.32 19.76 -10.62
CA GLU A 159 -9.86 20.83 -11.42
C GLU A 159 -9.05 22.04 -10.97
N SER A 160 -7.99 22.33 -11.71
CA SER A 160 -7.58 23.69 -11.89
C SER A 160 -8.78 24.35 -12.55
N ASN A 161 -9.74 24.80 -11.73
CA ASN A 161 -10.70 25.84 -12.09
C ASN A 161 -9.97 27.18 -12.22
N LYS A 162 -8.88 27.18 -12.99
CA LYS A 162 -8.15 28.32 -13.48
C LYS A 162 -7.59 27.93 -14.85
N ASN A 163 -8.22 28.52 -15.87
CA ASN A 163 -7.64 28.88 -17.16
C ASN A 163 -7.93 28.00 -18.39
N GLN A 164 -9.09 27.33 -18.49
CA GLN A 164 -9.60 26.97 -19.83
C GLN A 164 -10.17 28.19 -20.59
N GLU A 165 -10.64 29.22 -19.90
CA GLU A 165 -11.07 30.47 -20.57
C GLU A 165 -9.89 31.39 -20.97
N GLU A 166 -8.77 31.37 -20.24
CA GLU A 166 -7.60 32.21 -20.58
C GLU A 166 -6.85 31.71 -21.84
N ASP A 167 -6.87 30.40 -22.13
CA ASP A 167 -6.24 29.86 -23.35
C ASP A 167 -7.10 30.08 -24.61
N LEU A 168 -8.43 30.07 -24.48
CA LEU A 168 -9.35 30.42 -25.58
C LEU A 168 -9.22 31.90 -25.97
N TYR A 169 -9.02 32.81 -25.00
CA TYR A 169 -8.80 34.24 -25.28
C TYR A 169 -7.42 34.55 -25.87
N LYS A 170 -6.39 33.73 -25.61
CA LYS A 170 -5.05 33.92 -26.21
C LYS A 170 -4.96 33.39 -27.63
N GLN A 171 -5.71 32.35 -28.00
CA GLN A 171 -5.76 31.86 -29.38
C GLN A 171 -6.58 32.76 -30.32
N LEU A 172 -7.48 33.59 -29.79
CA LEU A 172 -8.25 34.58 -30.57
C LEU A 172 -7.52 35.91 -30.80
N LYS A 173 -6.30 36.09 -30.29
CA LYS A 173 -5.50 37.34 -30.42
C LYS A 173 -4.27 37.21 -31.32
N LEU A 174 -4.26 36.25 -32.22
CA LEU A 174 -3.33 36.23 -33.35
C LEU A 174 -4.13 36.36 -34.64
N ASP A 175 -4.53 37.61 -34.92
CA ASP A 175 -4.69 38.20 -36.26
C ASP A 175 -5.21 39.64 -36.12
N ILE A 176 -4.34 40.57 -35.72
CA ILE A 176 -4.27 41.99 -36.16
C ILE A 176 -2.81 42.44 -36.10
#